data_AF-J9CDF2-F1
#
_entry.id   AF-J9CDF2-F1
#
_cell.length_a   1.000
_cell.length_b   1.000
_cell.length_c   1.000
_cell.angle_alpha   90.00
_cell.angle_beta   90.00
_cell.angle_gamma   90.00
#
_symmetry.space_group_name_H-M   'P 1'
#
loop_
_entity.id
_entity.type
_entity.pdbx_description
1 polymer ?
#
loop_
_entity_poly.entity_id
_entity_poly.type
_entity_poly.pdbx_seq_one_letter_code
_entity_poly.pdbx_strand_id
1 'polypeptide(L)' 'LDGSAEKALQQIKDKGYDRPYEADKRTVYKIGVSFSSETGTVEDWLVAETSNHTLRDHLNSDI' A
#
# COMPACT_ATOMS: atom_id res chain seq x y z
N LEU A 1 1.80 -20.38 -10.35
CA LEU A 1 2.12 -18.93 -10.27
C LEU A 1 1.99 -18.59 -8.79
N ASP A 2 3.03 -18.93 -8.04
CA ASP A 2 3.09 -18.70 -6.59
C ASP A 2 3.46 -17.23 -6.40
N GLY A 3 2.44 -16.39 -6.62
CA GLY A 3 2.56 -14.94 -6.59
C GLY A 3 2.66 -14.49 -5.14
N SER A 4 3.89 -14.30 -4.65
CA SER A 4 4.15 -13.74 -3.32
C SER A 4 3.50 -12.35 -3.18
N ALA A 5 3.10 -12.00 -1.95
CA ALA A 5 2.46 -10.72 -1.64
C ALA A 5 3.30 -9.51 -2.11
N GLU A 6 4.63 -9.63 -2.11
CA GLU A 6 5.55 -8.63 -2.65
C GLU A 6 5.39 -8.38 -4.15
N LYS A 7 5.20 -9.43 -4.95
CA LYS A 7 4.97 -9.28 -6.40
C LYS A 7 3.64 -8.59 -6.67
N ALA A 8 2.62 -8.88 -5.87
CA ALA A 8 1.34 -8.18 -5.95
C ALA A 8 1.49 -6.68 -5.62
N LEU A 9 2.23 -6.34 -4.55
CA LEU A 9 2.57 -4.95 -4.24
C LEU A 9 3.36 -4.27 -5.36
N GLN A 10 4.32 -4.98 -5.96
CA GLN A 10 5.12 -4.45 -7.06
C GLN A 10 4.26 -4.17 -8.30
N GLN A 11 3.28 -5.02 -8.61
CA GLN A 11 2.32 -4.77 -9.68
C GLN A 11 1.47 -3.52 -9.41
N ILE A 12 1.05 -3.31 -8.16
CA ILE A 12 0.30 -2.10 -7.78
C ILE A 12 1.14 -0.83 -8.03
N LYS A 13 2.43 -0.87 -7.67
CA LYS A 13 3.38 0.23 -7.92
C LYS A 13 3.63 0.45 -9.40
N ASP A 14 3.89 -0.62 -10.15
CA ASP A 14 4.23 -0.55 -11.58
C ASP A 14 3.06 -0.03 -12.44
N LYS A 15 1.83 -0.38 -12.04
CA LYS A 15 0.60 0.18 -12.64
C LYS A 15 0.37 1.65 -12.29
N GLY A 16 1.02 2.17 -11.25
CA GLY A 16 0.88 3.56 -10.81
C GLY A 16 -0.52 3.90 -10.29
N TYR A 17 -1.21 2.93 -9.66
CA TYR A 17 -2.56 3.13 -9.12
C TYR A 17 -2.60 4.13 -7.97
N ASP A 18 -1.44 4.47 -7.41
CA ASP A 18 -1.22 5.42 -6.33
C ASP A 18 -1.17 6.89 -6.78
N ARG A 19 -0.77 7.16 -8.03
CA ARG A 19 -0.64 8.53 -8.58
C ARG A 19 -1.87 9.44 -8.37
N PRO A 20 -3.12 9.00 -8.60
CA PRO A 20 -4.28 9.87 -8.36
C PRO A 20 -4.57 10.10 -6.87
N TYR A 21 -4.06 9.24 -5.99
CA TYR A 21 -4.24 9.35 -4.54
C TYR A 21 -3.07 10.06 -3.85
N GLU A 22 -1.91 10.22 -4.53
CA GLU A 22 -0.81 11.07 -4.08
C GLU A 22 -1.25 12.53 -3.92
N ALA A 23 -2.25 12.98 -4.69
CA ALA A 23 -2.82 14.32 -4.58
C ALA A 23 -3.86 14.45 -3.43
N ASP A 24 -4.34 13.34 -2.87
CA ASP A 24 -5.30 13.33 -1.76
C ASP A 24 -4.57 13.36 -0.42
N LYS A 25 -5.15 14.06 0.56
CA LYS A 25 -4.64 14.21 1.94
C LYS A 25 -4.86 12.96 2.80
N ARG A 26 -5.37 11.87 2.20
CA ARG A 26 -5.70 10.61 2.87
C ARG A 26 -4.52 9.66 2.84
N THR A 27 -4.38 8.85 3.89
CA THR A 27 -3.40 7.75 3.91
C THR A 27 -3.75 6.73 2.84
N VAL A 28 -2.82 6.46 1.93
CA VAL A 28 -3.00 5.46 0.87
C VAL A 28 -2.39 4.16 1.33
N TYR A 29 -3.22 3.12 1.42
CA TYR A 29 -2.78 1.77 1.75
C TYR A 29 -2.73 0.93 0.48
N LYS A 30 -1.57 0.37 0.18
CA LYS A 30 -1.38 -0.61 -0.90
C LYS A 30 -1.34 -1.99 -0.26
N ILE A 31 -2.17 -2.91 -0.72
CA ILE A 31 -2.27 -4.25 -0.14
C ILE A 31 -1.97 -5.28 -1.24
N GLY A 32 -0.89 -6.03 -1.08
CA GLY A 32 -0.57 -7.18 -1.93
C GLY A 32 -0.98 -8.46 -1.21
N VAL A 33 -1.79 -9.29 -1.86
CA VAL A 33 -2.27 -10.55 -1.30
C VAL A 33 -1.74 -11.70 -2.16
N SER A 34 -1.21 -12.72 -1.50
CA SER A 34 -0.83 -13.98 -2.14
C SER A 34 -1.91 -15.03 -1.89
N PHE A 35 -2.28 -15.71 -2.95
CA PHE A 35 -3.27 -16.78 -2.91
C PHE A 35 -2.58 -18.09 -3.27
N SER A 36 -2.72 -19.09 -2.41
CA SER A 36 -2.27 -20.43 -2.73
C SER A 36 -3.26 -21.06 -3.70
N SER A 37 -2.79 -21.44 -4.88
CA SER A 37 -3.62 -22.20 -5.82
C SER A 37 -3.92 -23.61 -5.33
N GLU A 38 -3.15 -24.14 -4.37
CA GLU A 38 -3.33 -25.47 -3.80
C GLU A 38 -4.44 -25.52 -2.77
N THR A 39 -4.52 -24.52 -1.89
CA THR A 39 -5.52 -24.46 -0.81
C THR A 39 -6.65 -23.46 -1.09
N GLY A 40 -6.57 -22.68 -2.17
CA GLY A 40 -7.55 -21.64 -2.51
C GLY A 40 -7.68 -20.55 -1.44
N THR A 41 -6.71 -20.49 -0.51
CA THR A 41 -6.77 -19.64 0.67
C THR A 41 -5.71 -18.54 0.57
N VAL A 42 -5.95 -17.42 1.26
CA VAL A 42 -4.94 -16.36 1.41
C VAL A 42 -3.79 -16.92 2.25
N GLU A 43 -2.62 -17.07 1.65
CA GLU A 43 -1.43 -17.53 2.37
C GLU A 43 -0.77 -16.40 3.14
N ASP A 44 -0.58 -15.26 2.47
CA ASP A 44 0.11 -14.11 3.06
C ASP A 44 -0.39 -12.80 2.44
N TRP A 45 -0.35 -11.72 3.22
CA TRP A 45 -0.65 -10.37 2.76
C TRP A 45 0.38 -9.37 3.28
N LEU A 46 0.70 -8.39 2.45
CA LEU A 46 1.58 -7.28 2.81
C LEU A 46 0.86 -5.96 2.60
N VAL A 47 1.01 -5.06 3.56
CA VAL A 47 0.46 -3.72 3.53
C VAL A 47 1.62 -2.73 3.45
N ALA A 48 1.63 -1.90 2.41
CA ALA A 48 2.52 -0.76 2.29
C ALA A 48 1.72 0.52 2.48
N GLU A 49 1.95 1.20 3.59
CA GLU A 49 1.39 2.52 3.86
C GLU A 49 2.19 3.59 3.11
N THR A 50 1.50 4.44 2.37
CA THR A 50 2.05 5.69 1.84
C THR A 50 1.41 6.82 2.64
N SER A 51 2.09 7.24 3.71
CA SER A 51 1.63 8.32 4.58
C SER A 51 1.79 9.65 3.85
N ASN A 52 0.69 10.23 3.38
CA ASN A 52 0.66 11.54 2.74
C ASN A 52 0.65 12.67 3.79
N HIS A 53 1.57 12.58 4.76
CA HIS A 53 1.59 13.42 5.94
C HIS A 53 2.41 14.69 5.72
N THR A 54 1.89 15.67 5.00
CA THR A 54 2.62 16.94 4.80
C THR A 54 2.25 18.04 5.80
N LEU A 55 1.24 17.90 6.68
CA LEU A 55 0.77 19.04 7.50
C LEU A 55 0.17 18.68 8.88
N ARG A 56 0.85 17.91 9.75
CA ARG A 56 0.58 18.01 11.22
C ARG A 56 1.83 18.25 12.06
N ASP A 57 3.04 18.14 11.51
CA ASP A 57 4.25 18.46 12.27
C ASP A 57 4.51 19.97 12.45
N HIS A 58 3.85 20.85 11.68
CA HIS A 58 4.05 22.31 11.78
C HIS A 58 3.09 23.04 12.73
N LEU A 59 2.23 22.34 13.49
CA LEU A 59 1.33 23.01 14.47
C LEU A 59 1.74 22.84 15.94
N ASN A 60 2.79 22.06 16.23
CA ASN A 60 3.27 21.83 17.60
C ASN A 60 4.59 22.54 17.93
N SER A 61 5.06 23.48 17.09
CA SER A 61 6.25 24.29 17.38
C SER A 61 5.94 25.62 18.09
N ASP A 62 4.65 25.95 18.30
CA ASP A 62 4.20 27.23 18.87
C ASP A 62 3.41 27.07 20.20
N ILE A 63 3.61 25.99 20.96
CA ILE A 63 3.11 25.86 22.35
C ILE A 63 4.27 25.70 23.32
#